data_AF-A0A7S0RAN5-F1
#
_entry.id   AF-A0A7S0RAN5-F1
#
_cell.length_a   1.000
_cell.length_b   1.000
_cell.length_c   1.000
_cell.angle_alpha   90.00
_cell.angle_beta   90.00
_cell.angle_gamma   90.00
#
_symmetry.space_group_name_H-M   'P 1'
#
loop_
_entity.id
_entity.type
_entity.pdbx_description
1 polymer ?
#
loop_
_entity_poly.entity_id
_entity_poly.type
_entity_poly.pdbx_seq_one_letter_code
_entity_poly.pdbx_strand_id
1 'polypeptide(L)'
;MGKHISQYGGDHDATSGFFNKFSFRYMNSIVSQARKGPVASDSLVLPPEQSAEASYNAFQRNWEATVAAGKPNLRSALIKTWGTKLVIAGLFKLLWSVCVIMGAFFFVRTLQ
;
A
#
# COMPACT_ATOMS: atom_id res chain seq x y z
N MET A 1 4.73 -40.95 8.39
CA MET A 1 5.89 -40.33 7.72
C MET A 1 5.38 -39.10 6.97
N GLY A 2 5.10 -37.95 7.58
CA GLY A 2 5.72 -37.33 8.74
C GLY A 2 6.94 -36.53 8.30
N LYS A 3 6.73 -35.34 7.70
CA LYS A 3 7.60 -34.15 7.80
C LYS A 3 7.16 -32.99 6.89
N HIS A 4 6.92 -31.83 7.54
CA HIS A 4 6.92 -30.43 7.05
C HIS A 4 5.85 -30.07 6.00
N ILE A 5 4.97 -29.08 6.20
CA ILE A 5 5.23 -27.75 6.75
C ILE A 5 3.99 -27.26 7.52
N SER A 6 4.10 -27.35 8.86
CA SER A 6 3.49 -26.39 9.77
C SER A 6 4.32 -25.10 9.71
N GLN A 7 4.00 -24.17 8.82
CA GLN A 7 4.44 -22.77 8.83
C GLN A 7 3.49 -21.97 7.94
N TYR A 8 2.58 -21.20 8.53
CA TYR A 8 2.28 -19.82 8.10
C TYR A 8 1.53 -19.08 9.25
N GLY A 9 1.85 -19.44 10.50
CA GLY A 9 1.89 -18.45 11.58
C GLY A 9 3.36 -18.05 11.70
N GLY A 10 3.70 -16.84 11.28
CA GLY A 10 5.06 -16.29 11.35
C GLY A 10 5.61 -15.77 10.01
N ASP A 11 5.51 -14.45 9.83
CA ASP A 11 6.58 -13.58 9.34
C ASP A 11 7.26 -13.87 7.99
N HIS A 12 6.49 -14.06 6.92
CA HIS A 12 6.96 -13.68 5.59
C HIS A 12 5.84 -12.98 4.83
N ASP A 13 5.84 -11.64 4.91
CA ASP A 13 5.10 -10.80 3.97
C ASP A 13 5.45 -11.27 2.55
N ALA A 14 4.48 -11.83 1.82
CA ALA A 14 4.64 -12.20 0.40
C ALA A 14 5.01 -11.00 -0.48
N THR A 15 4.83 -9.80 0.07
CA THR A 15 5.23 -8.51 -0.50
C THR A 15 6.62 -8.06 -0.05
N SER A 16 7.39 -8.84 0.71
CA SER A 16 8.71 -8.44 1.21
C SER A 16 9.67 -8.01 0.09
N GLY A 17 10.42 -6.92 0.34
CA GLY A 17 11.36 -6.30 -0.60
C GLY A 17 10.82 -5.06 -1.34
N PHE A 18 11.61 -3.98 -1.33
CA PHE A 18 11.25 -2.70 -1.97
C PHE A 18 10.92 -2.86 -3.46
N PHE A 19 11.77 -3.56 -4.22
CA PHE A 19 11.57 -3.76 -5.65
C PHE A 19 10.38 -4.68 -5.96
N ASN A 20 10.09 -5.63 -5.07
CA ASN A 20 8.94 -6.54 -5.20
C ASN A 20 7.62 -5.78 -5.02
N LYS A 21 7.55 -4.87 -4.02
CA LYS A 21 6.41 -3.96 -3.83
C LYS A 21 6.29 -2.95 -4.97
N PHE A 22 7.40 -2.36 -5.41
CA PHE A 22 7.41 -1.32 -6.45
C PHE A 22 6.98 -1.84 -7.82
N SER A 23 7.47 -3.02 -8.23
CA SER A 23 7.17 -3.62 -9.54
C SER A 23 5.95 -4.55 -9.52
N PHE A 24 5.22 -4.61 -8.40
CA PHE A 24 4.09 -5.52 -8.20
C PHE A 24 4.39 -6.99 -8.51
N ARG A 25 5.67 -7.41 -8.40
CA ARG A 25 6.13 -8.73 -8.85
C ARG A 25 5.48 -9.88 -8.07
N TYR A 26 5.12 -9.65 -6.81
CA TYR A 26 4.39 -10.61 -5.98
C TYR A 26 3.02 -11.00 -6.57
N MET A 27 2.39 -10.13 -7.37
CA MET A 27 1.09 -10.41 -7.98
C MET A 27 1.18 -11.47 -9.09
N ASN A 28 2.34 -11.63 -9.73
CA ASN A 28 2.53 -12.57 -10.83
C ASN A 28 2.33 -14.04 -10.41
N SER A 29 2.60 -14.37 -9.15
CA SER A 29 2.36 -15.73 -8.62
C SER A 29 0.87 -16.03 -8.49
N ILE A 30 0.08 -15.05 -8.05
CA ILE A 30 -1.38 -15.16 -7.92
C ILE A 30 -2.02 -15.26 -9.30
N VAL A 31 -1.61 -14.40 -10.23
CA VAL A 31 -2.12 -14.41 -11.62
C VAL A 31 -1.83 -15.75 -12.32
N SER A 32 -0.64 -16.33 -12.09
CA SER A 32 -0.29 -17.64 -12.64
C SER A 32 -1.16 -18.78 -12.08
N GLN A 33 -1.52 -18.71 -10.80
CA GLN A 33 -2.42 -19.68 -10.17
C GLN A 33 -3.87 -19.52 -10.64
N ALA A 34 -4.34 -18.27 -10.77
CA ALA A 34 -5.66 -17.96 -11.30
C ALA A 34 -5.86 -18.41 -12.76
N ARG A 35 -4.78 -18.43 -13.57
CA ARG A 35 -4.83 -18.96 -14.93
C ARG A 35 -5.01 -20.48 -15.00
N LYS A 36 -4.68 -21.21 -13.92
CA LYS A 36 -4.70 -22.68 -13.89
C LYS A 36 -5.99 -23.26 -13.29
N GLY A 37 -6.81 -22.45 -12.64
CA GLY A 37 -8.06 -22.89 -12.03
C GLY A 37 -8.60 -21.89 -11.01
N PRO A 38 -9.74 -22.20 -10.36
CA PRO A 38 -10.34 -21.35 -9.34
C PRO A 38 -9.41 -21.19 -8.14
N VAL A 39 -9.12 -19.94 -7.77
CA VAL A 39 -8.30 -19.59 -6.61
C VAL A 39 -9.18 -19.54 -5.39
N ALA A 40 -8.76 -20.23 -4.34
CA ALA A 40 -9.47 -20.25 -3.06
C ALA A 40 -9.35 -18.88 -2.37
N SER A 41 -10.47 -18.34 -1.86
CA SER A 41 -10.55 -16.99 -1.29
C SER A 41 -9.68 -16.80 -0.05
N ASP A 42 -9.41 -17.90 0.64
CA ASP A 42 -8.51 -18.08 1.78
C ASP A 42 -7.02 -17.88 1.44
N SER A 43 -6.64 -17.95 0.16
CA SER A 43 -5.28 -17.59 -0.28
C SER A 43 -5.05 -16.07 -0.40
N LEU A 44 -6.12 -15.28 -0.35
CA LEU A 44 -6.08 -13.82 -0.45
C LEU A 44 -5.97 -13.21 0.95
N VAL A 45 -4.82 -13.38 1.58
CA VAL A 45 -4.56 -12.82 2.91
C VAL A 45 -4.19 -11.34 2.78
N LEU A 46 -4.88 -10.48 3.56
CA LEU A 46 -4.56 -9.07 3.68
C LEU A 46 -3.20 -8.90 4.38
N PRO A 47 -2.36 -7.95 3.95
CA PRO A 47 -1.15 -7.60 4.69
C PRO A 47 -1.48 -7.22 6.14
N PRO A 48 -0.66 -7.64 7.12
CA PRO A 48 -0.93 -7.40 8.55
C PRO A 48 -1.05 -5.90 8.89
N GLU A 49 -0.30 -5.06 8.17
CA GLU A 49 -0.32 -3.60 8.23
C GLU A 49 -1.69 -2.99 7.86
N GLN A 50 -2.50 -3.70 7.08
CA GLN A 50 -3.83 -3.27 6.62
C GLN A 50 -4.96 -3.98 7.38
N SER A 51 -4.64 -4.73 8.42
CA SER A 51 -5.64 -5.34 9.29
C SER A 51 -6.49 -4.27 9.98
N ALA A 52 -7.74 -4.62 10.29
CA ALA A 52 -8.66 -3.74 10.99
C ALA A 52 -8.11 -3.31 12.36
N GLU A 53 -7.49 -4.25 13.08
CA GLU A 53 -6.92 -4.02 14.40
C GLU A 53 -5.72 -3.06 14.35
N ALA A 54 -4.77 -3.27 13.44
CA ALA A 54 -3.63 -2.36 13.27
C ALA A 54 -4.08 -0.95 12.90
N SER A 55 -5.05 -0.83 11.98
CA SER A 55 -5.61 0.46 11.56
C SER A 55 -6.35 1.17 12.67
N TYR A 56 -7.13 0.43 13.47
CA TYR A 56 -7.86 0.97 14.61
C TYR A 56 -6.91 1.47 15.70
N ASN A 57 -5.90 0.68 16.06
CA ASN A 57 -4.90 1.05 17.07
C ASN A 57 -4.11 2.30 16.67
N ALA A 58 -3.73 2.43 15.39
CA ALA A 58 -3.05 3.61 14.87
C ALA A 58 -3.92 4.87 14.93
N PHE A 59 -5.21 4.74 14.60
CA PHE A 59 -6.17 5.83 14.70
C PHE A 59 -6.43 6.23 16.15
N GLN A 60 -6.67 5.25 17.04
CA GLN A 60 -6.99 5.48 18.43
C GLN A 60 -5.88 6.24 19.16
N ARG A 61 -4.62 5.87 18.96
CA ARG A 61 -3.46 6.59 19.50
C ARG A 61 -3.44 8.08 19.11
N ASN A 62 -3.74 8.38 17.85
CA ASN A 62 -3.77 9.77 17.36
C ASN A 62 -5.03 10.53 17.81
N TRP A 63 -6.14 9.82 17.99
CA TRP A 63 -7.39 10.35 18.53
C TRP A 63 -7.22 10.79 19.98
N GLU A 64 -6.66 9.92 20.84
CA GLU A 64 -6.37 10.23 22.25
C GLU A 64 -5.47 11.46 22.39
N ALA A 65 -4.44 11.57 21.55
CA ALA A 65 -3.56 12.75 21.51
C ALA A 65 -4.30 14.04 21.10
N THR A 66 -5.32 13.93 20.25
CA THR A 66 -6.12 15.09 19.79
C THR A 66 -7.16 15.50 20.85
N VAL A 67 -7.73 14.52 21.57
CA VAL A 67 -8.63 14.75 22.71
C VAL A 67 -7.87 15.43 23.86
N ALA A 68 -6.66 14.96 24.17
CA ALA A 68 -5.79 15.57 25.19
C ALA A 68 -5.41 17.03 24.87
N ALA A 69 -5.35 17.39 23.57
CA ALA A 69 -5.08 18.76 23.13
C ALA A 69 -6.29 19.71 23.22
N GLY A 70 -7.45 19.25 23.71
CA GLY A 70 -8.62 20.08 24.02
C GLY A 70 -9.43 20.57 22.82
N LYS A 71 -9.04 20.24 21.57
CA LYS A 71 -9.80 20.53 20.35
C LYS A 71 -9.98 19.25 19.52
N PRO A 72 -10.90 18.36 19.92
CA PRO A 72 -11.14 17.11 19.20
C PRO A 72 -11.69 17.40 17.80
N ASN A 73 -10.86 17.20 16.78
CA ASN A 73 -11.26 17.29 15.38
C ASN A 73 -10.92 15.99 14.66
N LEU A 74 -11.96 15.29 14.20
CA LEU A 74 -11.84 14.01 13.51
C LEU A 74 -10.97 14.10 12.26
N ARG A 75 -11.10 15.18 11.49
CA ARG A 75 -10.30 15.38 10.27
C ARG A 75 -8.82 15.53 10.58
N SER A 76 -8.49 16.20 11.69
CA SER A 76 -7.10 16.36 12.14
C SER A 76 -6.48 15.02 12.52
N ALA A 77 -7.22 14.19 13.27
CA ALA A 77 -6.75 12.86 13.66
C ALA A 77 -6.58 11.91 12.45
N LEU A 78 -7.50 11.96 11.47
CA LEU A 78 -7.39 11.21 10.22
C LEU A 78 -6.19 11.67 9.38
N ILE A 79 -6.01 12.98 9.18
CA ILE A 79 -4.87 13.54 8.43
C ILE A 79 -3.55 13.22 9.14
N LYS A 80 -3.51 13.21 10.47
CA LYS A 80 -2.30 12.83 11.21
C LYS A 80 -1.96 11.34 11.05
N THR A 81 -2.98 10.48 10.94
CA THR A 81 -2.81 9.02 10.80
C THR A 81 -2.43 8.61 9.37
N TRP A 82 -3.04 9.20 8.33
CA TRP A 82 -2.84 8.78 6.93
C TRP A 82 -2.31 9.87 5.99
N GLY A 83 -2.22 11.11 6.44
CA GLY A 83 -1.86 12.27 5.60
C GLY A 83 -0.48 12.15 4.98
N THR A 84 0.51 11.58 5.67
CA THR A 84 1.84 11.35 5.10
C THR A 84 1.80 10.49 3.85
N LYS A 85 0.99 9.42 3.85
CA LYS A 85 0.82 8.55 2.67
C LYS A 85 0.12 9.31 1.53
N LEU A 86 -0.85 10.16 1.84
CA LEU A 86 -1.55 11.00 0.86
C LEU A 86 -0.63 12.05 0.23
N VAL A 87 0.23 12.70 1.00
CA VAL A 87 1.18 13.69 0.51
C VAL A 87 2.18 13.05 -0.45
N ILE A 88 2.75 11.89 -0.08
CA ILE A 88 3.69 11.17 -0.94
C ILE A 88 3.01 10.75 -2.25
N ALA A 89 1.79 10.21 -2.20
CA ALA A 89 1.03 9.85 -3.39
C ALA A 89 0.75 11.07 -4.28
N GLY A 90 0.41 12.22 -3.67
CA GLY A 90 0.21 13.48 -4.37
C GLY A 90 1.47 13.95 -5.10
N LEU A 91 2.64 13.88 -4.46
CA LEU A 91 3.91 14.24 -5.08
C LEU A 91 4.23 13.38 -6.31
N PHE A 92 4.06 12.06 -6.21
CA PHE A 92 4.24 11.17 -7.36
C PHE A 92 3.28 11.48 -8.50
N LYS A 93 2.01 11.83 -8.20
CA LYS A 93 1.04 12.22 -9.21
C LYS A 93 1.42 13.52 -9.92
N LEU A 94 1.91 14.50 -9.17
CA LEU A 94 2.38 15.77 -9.73
C LEU A 94 3.61 15.57 -10.61
N LEU A 95 4.59 14.79 -10.15
CA LEU A 95 5.77 14.45 -10.92
C LEU A 95 5.41 13.78 -12.25
N TRP A 96 4.48 12.81 -12.21
CA TRP A 96 3.95 12.18 -13.43
C TRP A 96 3.31 13.19 -14.39
N SER A 97 2.47 14.10 -13.88
CA SER A 97 1.83 15.13 -14.70
C SER A 97 2.87 16.05 -15.38
N VAL A 98 3.93 16.43 -14.66
CA VAL A 98 5.04 17.22 -15.22
C VAL A 98 5.77 16.45 -16.32
N CYS A 99 6.08 15.16 -16.11
CA CYS A 99 6.70 14.31 -17.13
C CYS A 99 5.85 14.21 -18.41
N VAL A 100 4.53 14.06 -18.29
CA VAL A 100 3.62 14.00 -19.45
C VAL A 100 3.62 15.31 -20.23
N ILE A 101 3.55 16.45 -19.53
CA ILE A 101 3.58 17.77 -20.16
C ILE A 101 4.93 18.01 -20.85
N MET A 102 6.04 17.74 -20.18
CA MET A 102 7.38 17.85 -20.77
C MET A 102 7.56 16.93 -21.98
N GLY A 103 7.02 15.71 -21.94
CA GLY A 103 7.03 14.78 -23.07
C GLY A 103 6.33 15.37 -24.30
N ALA A 104 5.17 16.00 -24.12
CA ALA A 104 4.47 16.70 -25.20
C ALA A 104 5.29 17.87 -25.76
N PHE A 105 5.90 18.69 -24.89
CA PHE A 105 6.76 19.80 -25.32
C PHE A 105 8.01 19.34 -26.08
N PHE A 106 8.66 18.28 -25.61
CA PHE A 106 9.83 17.70 -26.27
C PHE A 106 9.47 17.18 -27.66
N PHE A 107 8.36 16.43 -27.77
CA PHE A 107 7.90 15.87 -29.04
C PHE A 107 7.62 16.93 -30.10
N VAL A 108 6.96 18.03 -29.72
CA VAL A 108 6.69 19.18 -30.62
C VAL A 108 8.00 19.82 -31.07
N ARG A 109 8.97 20.00 -30.17
CA ARG A 109 10.25 20.66 -30.48
C ARG A 109 11.20 19.79 -31.30
N THR A 110 11.08 18.47 -31.24
CA THR A 110 11.87 17.53 -32.07
C THR A 110 11.30 17.32 -33.47
N LEU A 111 10.04 17.69 -33.72
CA LEU A 111 9.40 17.60 -35.04
C LEU A 111 9.61 18.85 -35.90
N GLN A 112 10.07 19.96 -35.31
CA GLN A 112 10.51 21.17 -36.01
C GLN A 112 12.01 21.09 -36.32
#